data_AF-A0A418MYB8-F1
#
_entry.id   AF-A0A418MYB8-F1
#
_cell.length_a   1.000
_cell.length_b   1.000
_cell.length_c   1.000
_cell.angle_alpha   90.00
_cell.angle_beta   90.00
_cell.angle_gamma   90.00
#
_symmetry.space_group_name_H-M   'P 1'
#
loop_
_entity.id
_entity.type
_entity.pdbx_description
1 polymer ?
#
loop_
_entity_poly.entity_id
_entity_poly.type
_entity_poly.pdbx_seq_one_letter_code
_entity_poly.pdbx_strand_id
1 'polypeptide(L)'
;MSIGEEPFAMRDDLASRPTFEVTLRGYEKKQVDRYVEQLDGRLTTVSTERDRALGRIRELTAKLQTVQAEATELRQRPAQLDRATFQDLGPTVTQIIALAEKQAGEIVERATETATALQSEAEKTLANARERTVKALADLDEELAARRAEHHKKYEELKAAADAELAESRERADKLHADGEAAHERAQQEAKRIGAQCREQIEQARAAAEALTTSARTQIHQEIQAARSKSQQELAQWRTQVEEELAERRAVADEDLAEQRAAVERELAAQRAAAEQRVSSMIADAQQYSAEIRKRADDQAAEVREHSDEQAAAAEEQLHAVQLEVGTQQDALAQLRQELDEARQQLDETRRERETTDTELTRLRQQLEETGRELNAESQRLDEVRRAADAAERQAKETRARVQREAKRVADLAAAAVMAAAAGGSETAEYPVVAARGGSHRADPEPGSGEAAPTAGPPDPAAATPEPEQVTQDPERVTPDAERPVDGSLDQATRESAVIPAPRSGQPQPENDGRALPDPVARAAAAVAAGGPGGIDWFAGQAAARAEEAERAAAGSTDVDRAPEPATN
;
A
#
# COMPACT_ATOMS: atom_id res chain seq x y z
N MET A 1 -15.73 112.52 85.63
CA MET A 1 -15.48 111.11 85.31
C MET A 1 -16.52 110.64 84.31
N SER A 2 -16.12 110.34 83.08
CA SER A 2 -16.91 109.53 82.14
C SER A 2 -15.94 108.99 81.09
N ILE A 3 -15.39 107.81 81.34
CA ILE A 3 -14.62 107.08 80.33
C ILE A 3 -15.67 106.33 79.49
N GLY A 4 -15.69 106.63 78.21
CA GLY A 4 -16.60 106.05 77.23
C GLY A 4 -15.95 106.22 75.87
N GLU A 5 -15.02 105.32 75.56
CA GLU A 5 -14.30 105.28 74.30
C GLU A 5 -15.30 105.17 73.13
N GLU A 6 -15.08 105.90 72.04
CA GLU A 6 -15.82 105.69 70.80
C GLU A 6 -15.18 104.50 70.05
N PRO A 7 -15.75 103.28 70.09
CA PRO A 7 -15.07 102.10 69.55
C PRO A 7 -15.19 102.01 68.02
N PHE A 8 -15.97 102.93 67.44
CA PHE A 8 -16.42 102.95 66.05
C PHE A 8 -16.41 104.39 65.50
N ALA A 9 -15.26 105.07 65.65
CA ALA A 9 -14.94 106.20 64.79
C ALA A 9 -14.99 105.74 63.32
N MET A 10 -15.46 106.61 62.41
CA MET A 10 -15.64 106.25 61.00
C MET A 10 -14.29 105.88 60.35
N ARG A 11 -14.09 104.60 60.08
CA ARG A 11 -13.18 104.13 59.03
C ARG A 11 -13.87 104.35 57.68
N ASP A 12 -13.87 105.59 57.22
CA ASP A 12 -14.28 105.96 55.86
C ASP A 12 -13.16 105.62 54.84
N ASP A 13 -12.61 104.41 54.98
CA ASP A 13 -11.53 103.87 54.16
C ASP A 13 -12.14 103.06 53.01
N LEU A 14 -12.75 103.73 52.02
CA LEU A 14 -13.18 103.12 50.76
C LEU A 14 -12.04 102.38 50.01
N ALA A 15 -10.79 102.64 50.39
CA ALA A 15 -9.59 101.94 49.94
C ALA A 15 -9.33 100.57 50.62
N SER A 16 -9.94 100.30 51.79
CA SER A 16 -9.68 99.09 52.59
C SER A 16 -10.77 98.01 52.44
N ARG A 17 -11.09 97.62 51.20
CA ARG A 17 -11.88 96.40 50.97
C ARG A 17 -11.10 95.19 51.50
N PRO A 18 -11.68 94.37 52.42
CA PRO A 18 -10.97 93.24 53.01
C PRO A 18 -10.62 92.22 51.91
N THR A 19 -9.33 92.05 51.66
CA THR A 19 -8.83 91.14 50.62
C THR A 19 -8.65 89.75 51.21
N PHE A 20 -9.58 88.85 50.90
CA PHE A 20 -9.55 87.46 51.36
C PHE A 20 -8.54 86.62 50.56
N GLU A 21 -7.83 85.71 51.24
CA GLU A 21 -6.94 84.75 50.60
C GLU A 21 -7.72 83.73 49.75
N VAL A 22 -7.22 83.43 48.56
CA VAL A 22 -7.89 82.52 47.60
C VAL A 22 -7.25 81.14 47.67
N THR A 23 -8.03 80.15 48.08
CA THR A 23 -7.62 78.74 48.17
C THR A 23 -8.27 77.88 47.08
N LEU A 24 -7.72 76.69 46.82
CA LEU A 24 -8.15 75.79 45.73
C LEU A 24 -9.62 75.33 45.82
N ARG A 25 -10.24 75.47 46.99
CA ARG A 25 -11.69 75.33 47.22
C ARG A 25 -12.15 76.40 48.22
N GLY A 26 -12.52 77.57 47.71
CA GLY A 26 -13.10 78.68 48.47
C GLY A 26 -14.54 79.01 48.05
N TYR A 27 -15.14 80.00 48.70
CA TYR A 27 -16.45 80.55 48.33
C TYR A 27 -16.40 81.31 46.99
N GLU A 28 -17.51 81.36 46.25
CA GLU A 28 -17.56 82.12 45.00
C GLU A 28 -17.41 83.63 45.28
N LYS A 29 -16.33 84.23 44.80
CA LYS A 29 -16.02 85.65 45.01
C LYS A 29 -17.20 86.59 44.72
N LYS A 30 -17.94 86.38 43.61
CA LYS A 30 -19.10 87.21 43.25
C LYS A 30 -20.26 87.14 44.25
N GLN A 31 -20.37 86.06 45.03
CA GLN A 31 -21.36 85.97 46.12
C GLN A 31 -20.86 86.67 47.38
N VAL A 32 -19.57 86.50 47.71
CA VAL A 32 -18.92 87.19 48.84
C VAL A 32 -18.94 88.71 48.64
N ASP A 33 -18.56 89.21 47.47
CA ASP A 33 -18.53 90.64 47.14
C ASP A 33 -19.92 91.29 47.36
N ARG A 34 -21.00 90.67 46.85
CA ARG A 34 -22.39 91.12 47.06
C ARG A 34 -22.81 91.08 48.53
N TYR A 35 -22.39 90.06 49.27
CA TYR A 35 -22.76 89.90 50.68
C TYR A 35 -22.05 90.94 51.57
N VAL A 36 -20.80 91.28 51.27
CA VAL A 36 -20.09 92.39 51.92
C VAL A 36 -20.80 93.72 51.62
N GLU A 37 -21.12 94.00 50.36
CA GLU A 37 -21.86 95.21 49.96
C GLU A 37 -23.24 95.32 50.65
N GLN A 38 -23.94 94.20 50.83
CA GLN A 38 -25.18 94.14 51.62
C GLN A 38 -24.97 94.38 53.13
N LEU A 39 -23.83 93.97 53.69
CA LEU A 39 -23.47 94.23 55.08
C LEU A 39 -23.07 95.70 55.31
N ASP A 40 -22.33 96.31 54.38
CA ASP A 40 -21.96 97.73 54.45
C ASP A 40 -23.20 98.64 54.34
N GLY A 41 -24.15 98.28 53.46
CA GLY A 41 -25.47 98.91 53.39
C GLY A 41 -26.29 98.77 54.69
N ARG A 42 -26.13 97.67 55.42
CA ARG A 42 -26.76 97.48 56.75
C ARG A 42 -26.05 98.24 57.87
N LEU A 43 -24.72 98.34 57.82
CA LEU A 43 -23.93 99.06 58.81
C LEU A 43 -24.20 100.57 58.74
N THR A 44 -24.32 101.11 57.52
CA THR A 44 -24.65 102.53 57.27
C THR A 44 -26.10 102.88 57.64
N THR A 45 -27.08 102.01 57.40
CA THR A 45 -28.45 102.26 57.91
C THR A 45 -28.48 102.29 59.43
N VAL A 46 -27.88 101.29 60.10
CA VAL A 46 -27.85 101.20 61.58
C VAL A 46 -27.07 102.36 62.22
N SER A 47 -25.97 102.83 61.63
CA SER A 47 -25.23 103.99 62.16
C SER A 47 -26.06 105.27 62.06
N THR A 48 -26.74 105.53 60.94
CA THR A 48 -27.62 106.71 60.84
C THR A 48 -28.83 106.63 61.77
N GLU A 49 -29.35 105.43 62.10
CA GLU A 49 -30.39 105.25 63.11
C GLU A 49 -29.89 105.54 64.53
N ARG A 50 -28.71 105.02 64.90
CA ARG A 50 -28.01 105.34 66.16
C ARG A 50 -27.84 106.85 66.32
N ASP A 51 -27.39 107.54 65.28
CA ASP A 51 -27.07 108.97 65.36
C ASP A 51 -28.33 109.84 65.46
N ARG A 52 -29.43 109.45 64.79
CA ARG A 52 -30.77 110.04 65.00
C ARG A 52 -31.27 109.82 66.43
N ALA A 53 -31.04 108.64 67.02
CA ALA A 53 -31.45 108.35 68.40
C ALA A 53 -30.66 109.19 69.43
N LEU A 54 -29.34 109.32 69.24
CA LEU A 54 -28.49 110.20 70.07
C LEU A 54 -28.91 111.67 69.97
N GLY A 55 -29.33 112.15 68.80
CA GLY A 55 -29.93 113.47 68.61
C GLY A 55 -31.18 113.70 69.48
N ARG A 56 -32.13 112.75 69.45
CA ARG A 56 -33.37 112.81 70.26
C ARG A 56 -33.09 112.83 71.77
N ILE A 57 -32.09 112.08 72.24
CA ILE A 57 -31.70 112.07 73.66
C ILE A 57 -31.19 113.45 74.10
N ARG A 58 -30.37 114.12 73.27
CA ARG A 58 -29.88 115.48 73.54
C ARG A 58 -31.04 116.49 73.58
N GLU A 59 -31.99 116.41 72.64
CA GLU A 59 -33.17 117.29 72.59
C GLU A 59 -34.08 117.14 73.82
N LEU A 60 -34.36 115.91 74.25
CA LEU A 60 -35.17 115.64 75.46
C LEU A 60 -34.49 116.14 76.73
N THR A 61 -33.16 116.04 76.80
CA THR A 61 -32.37 116.54 77.93
C THR A 61 -32.50 118.07 78.07
N ALA A 62 -32.50 118.81 76.95
CA ALA A 62 -32.69 120.26 76.97
C ALA A 62 -34.11 120.66 77.44
N LYS A 63 -35.16 119.98 76.94
CA LYS A 63 -36.55 120.27 77.33
C LYS A 63 -36.80 120.07 78.83
N LEU A 64 -36.17 119.07 79.45
CA LEU A 64 -36.23 118.85 80.90
C LEU A 64 -35.68 120.05 81.69
N GLN A 65 -34.59 120.67 81.22
CA GLN A 65 -33.99 121.84 81.87
C GLN A 65 -34.90 123.08 81.80
N THR A 66 -35.60 123.30 80.68
CA THR A 66 -36.55 124.40 80.52
C THR A 66 -37.72 124.30 81.49
N VAL A 67 -38.40 123.14 81.53
CA VAL A 67 -39.55 122.91 82.43
C VAL A 67 -39.15 123.04 83.92
N GLN A 68 -37.92 122.65 84.27
CA GLN A 68 -37.40 122.81 85.62
C GLN A 68 -37.19 124.29 86.02
N ALA A 69 -36.97 125.20 85.06
CA ALA A 69 -36.89 126.64 85.33
C ALA A 69 -38.28 127.27 85.53
N GLU A 70 -39.23 127.02 84.63
CA GLU A 70 -40.61 127.55 84.69
C GLU A 70 -41.31 127.22 86.03
N ALA A 71 -41.10 126.00 86.54
CA ALA A 71 -41.62 125.55 87.82
C ALA A 71 -41.08 126.31 89.06
N THR A 72 -40.01 127.10 88.91
CA THR A 72 -39.46 127.97 89.97
C THR A 72 -39.97 129.41 89.92
N GLU A 73 -40.38 129.89 88.75
CA GLU A 73 -40.92 131.25 88.56
C GLU A 73 -42.34 131.36 89.12
N LEU A 74 -43.21 130.40 88.79
CA LEU A 74 -44.62 130.40 89.20
C LEU A 74 -44.84 130.37 90.73
N ARG A 75 -43.80 130.07 91.52
CA ARG A 75 -43.87 130.01 92.99
C ARG A 75 -43.79 131.38 93.69
N GLN A 76 -43.67 132.50 92.96
CA GLN A 76 -43.20 133.78 93.52
C GLN A 76 -44.22 134.96 93.51
N ARG A 77 -45.54 134.76 93.35
CA ARG A 77 -46.52 135.88 93.26
C ARG A 77 -47.84 135.72 94.06
N PRO A 78 -48.20 136.68 94.94
CA PRO A 78 -49.54 136.89 95.51
C PRO A 78 -50.17 138.26 95.13
N ALA A 79 -51.48 138.48 95.40
CA ALA A 79 -52.23 139.72 95.07
C ALA A 79 -53.45 139.99 95.99
N GLN A 80 -53.98 141.24 96.04
CA GLN A 80 -55.19 141.64 96.82
C GLN A 80 -55.89 142.94 96.33
N LEU A 81 -57.12 143.14 96.85
CA LEU A 81 -57.91 144.38 97.10
C LEU A 81 -58.95 144.87 96.07
N ASP A 82 -60.04 145.44 96.61
CA ASP A 82 -61.16 146.12 95.93
C ASP A 82 -61.78 147.23 96.84
N ARG A 83 -62.74 148.04 96.37
CA ARG A 83 -63.06 149.40 96.88
C ARG A 83 -64.53 149.67 97.23
N ALA A 84 -64.77 150.67 98.09
CA ALA A 84 -66.08 151.05 98.65
C ALA A 84 -66.75 152.30 98.02
N THR A 85 -68.04 152.52 98.32
CA THR A 85 -68.96 153.55 97.78
C THR A 85 -69.28 154.67 98.79
N PHE A 86 -69.82 155.80 98.28
CA PHE A 86 -70.36 156.92 99.06
C PHE A 86 -71.70 157.40 98.49
N GLN A 87 -72.61 157.88 99.35
CA GLN A 87 -73.97 158.27 99.01
C GLN A 87 -74.45 159.35 99.99
N ASP A 88 -74.61 160.60 99.52
CA ASP A 88 -75.44 161.68 100.11
C ASP A 88 -75.21 163.02 99.38
N LEU A 89 -75.98 163.28 98.32
CA LEU A 89 -76.00 164.59 97.63
C LEU A 89 -77.42 164.91 97.13
N GLY A 90 -77.87 166.15 97.37
CA GLY A 90 -79.28 166.58 97.30
C GLY A 90 -79.90 166.74 95.89
N PRO A 91 -81.12 167.29 95.78
CA PRO A 91 -82.02 167.10 94.62
C PRO A 91 -81.47 167.52 93.26
N THR A 92 -80.63 168.57 93.18
CA THR A 92 -79.96 168.93 91.91
C THR A 92 -78.96 167.87 91.47
N VAL A 93 -78.25 167.25 92.42
CA VAL A 93 -77.39 166.08 92.16
C VAL A 93 -78.24 164.84 91.94
N THR A 94 -79.41 164.68 92.55
CA THR A 94 -80.37 163.63 92.17
C THR A 94 -80.83 163.78 90.71
N GLN A 95 -81.01 165.00 90.20
CA GLN A 95 -81.31 165.25 88.79
C GLN A 95 -80.09 165.02 87.88
N ILE A 96 -78.89 165.37 88.32
CA ILE A 96 -77.63 165.04 87.60
C ILE A 96 -77.40 163.53 87.58
N ILE A 97 -77.69 162.82 88.68
CA ILE A 97 -77.63 161.36 88.77
C ILE A 97 -78.68 160.74 87.85
N ALA A 98 -79.94 161.17 87.87
CA ALA A 98 -80.95 160.66 86.94
C ALA A 98 -80.60 160.93 85.46
N LEU A 99 -79.97 162.07 85.15
CA LEU A 99 -79.47 162.35 83.81
C LEU A 99 -78.25 161.48 83.47
N ALA A 100 -77.34 161.26 84.42
CA ALA A 100 -76.15 160.43 84.28
C ALA A 100 -76.47 158.92 84.24
N GLU A 101 -77.52 158.47 84.92
CA GLU A 101 -78.10 157.13 84.85
C GLU A 101 -78.77 156.92 83.51
N LYS A 102 -79.50 157.93 82.99
CA LYS A 102 -79.99 157.88 81.61
C LYS A 102 -78.84 157.85 80.60
N GLN A 103 -77.83 158.69 80.75
CA GLN A 103 -76.65 158.71 79.86
C GLN A 103 -75.83 157.43 79.98
N ALA A 104 -75.68 156.86 81.17
CA ALA A 104 -75.05 155.55 81.39
C ALA A 104 -75.90 154.43 80.78
N GLY A 105 -77.23 154.52 80.87
CA GLY A 105 -78.16 153.66 80.15
C GLY A 105 -77.93 153.72 78.65
N GLU A 106 -77.94 154.91 78.05
CA GLU A 106 -77.64 155.10 76.62
C GLU A 106 -76.21 154.66 76.23
N ILE A 107 -75.23 154.78 77.12
CA ILE A 107 -73.85 154.30 76.89
C ILE A 107 -73.78 152.78 76.95
N VAL A 108 -74.44 152.15 77.93
CA VAL A 108 -74.54 150.69 78.06
C VAL A 108 -75.33 150.10 76.90
N GLU A 109 -76.45 150.71 76.52
CA GLU A 109 -77.27 150.32 75.37
C GLU A 109 -76.42 150.35 74.09
N ARG A 110 -75.79 151.48 73.75
CA ARG A 110 -74.85 151.60 72.62
C ARG A 110 -73.66 150.65 72.72
N ALA A 111 -73.15 150.37 73.92
CA ALA A 111 -72.07 149.39 74.13
C ALA A 111 -72.55 147.96 73.89
N THR A 112 -73.80 147.62 74.25
CA THR A 112 -74.40 146.31 73.95
C THR A 112 -74.79 146.18 72.47
N GLU A 113 -75.28 147.23 71.82
CA GLU A 113 -75.51 147.28 70.38
C GLU A 113 -74.20 147.05 69.60
N THR A 114 -73.13 147.78 69.96
CA THR A 114 -71.83 147.61 69.30
C THR A 114 -71.17 146.28 69.63
N ALA A 115 -71.26 145.78 70.86
CA ALA A 115 -70.76 144.46 71.23
C ALA A 115 -71.50 143.33 70.51
N THR A 116 -72.83 143.39 70.42
CA THR A 116 -73.64 142.38 69.71
C THR A 116 -73.47 142.49 68.19
N ALA A 117 -73.31 143.69 67.63
CA ALA A 117 -72.96 143.87 66.23
C ALA A 117 -71.59 143.23 65.90
N LEU A 118 -70.56 143.51 66.70
CA LEU A 118 -69.20 142.99 66.53
C LEU A 118 -69.12 141.48 66.82
N GLN A 119 -69.88 140.96 67.78
CA GLN A 119 -70.10 139.52 67.96
C GLN A 119 -70.73 138.90 66.71
N SER A 120 -71.78 139.50 66.15
CA SER A 120 -72.41 139.00 64.92
C SER A 120 -71.45 139.03 63.72
N GLU A 121 -70.51 139.98 63.66
CA GLU A 121 -69.49 140.05 62.63
C GLU A 121 -68.38 139.00 62.85
N ALA A 122 -67.96 138.78 64.08
CA ALA A 122 -67.05 137.69 64.46
C ALA A 122 -67.67 136.32 64.15
N GLU A 123 -68.96 136.12 64.43
CA GLU A 123 -69.70 134.90 64.08
C GLU A 123 -69.85 134.72 62.57
N LYS A 124 -70.19 135.78 61.82
CA LYS A 124 -70.26 135.74 60.35
C LYS A 124 -68.90 135.42 59.72
N THR A 125 -67.83 136.05 60.19
CA THR A 125 -66.46 135.82 59.66
C THR A 125 -65.96 134.42 60.02
N LEU A 126 -66.23 133.92 61.22
CA LEU A 126 -65.94 132.55 61.66
C LEU A 126 -66.78 131.49 60.93
N ALA A 127 -68.06 131.78 60.64
CA ALA A 127 -68.91 130.91 59.83
C ALA A 127 -68.41 130.85 58.37
N ASN A 128 -68.12 132.01 57.76
CA ASN A 128 -67.54 132.10 56.42
C ASN A 128 -66.17 131.40 56.34
N ALA A 129 -65.33 131.50 57.39
CA ALA A 129 -64.06 130.79 57.46
C ALA A 129 -64.26 129.27 57.54
N ARG A 130 -65.19 128.80 58.39
CA ARG A 130 -65.55 127.37 58.48
C ARG A 130 -66.08 126.83 57.15
N GLU A 131 -67.01 127.55 56.51
CA GLU A 131 -67.55 127.17 55.19
C GLU A 131 -66.44 127.07 54.13
N ARG A 132 -65.51 128.03 54.10
CA ARG A 132 -64.33 127.97 53.23
C ARG A 132 -63.43 126.78 53.53
N THR A 133 -63.19 126.43 54.80
CA THR A 133 -62.40 125.23 55.13
C THR A 133 -63.11 123.93 54.78
N VAL A 134 -64.44 123.86 54.93
CA VAL A 134 -65.23 122.67 54.54
C VAL A 134 -65.22 122.50 53.02
N LYS A 135 -65.36 123.58 52.25
CA LYS A 135 -65.21 123.56 50.79
C LYS A 135 -63.82 123.12 50.37
N ALA A 136 -62.77 123.80 50.87
CA ALA A 136 -61.39 123.46 50.52
C ALA A 136 -61.00 122.01 50.89
N LEU A 137 -61.56 121.43 51.96
CA LEU A 137 -61.38 120.01 52.28
C LEU A 137 -62.13 119.10 51.30
N ALA A 138 -63.37 119.42 50.92
CA ALA A 138 -64.13 118.68 49.91
C ALA A 138 -63.46 118.75 48.52
N ASP A 139 -63.00 119.93 48.11
CA ASP A 139 -62.25 120.16 46.86
C ASP A 139 -60.97 119.30 46.83
N LEU A 140 -60.23 119.24 47.95
CA LEU A 140 -59.03 118.40 48.09
C LEU A 140 -59.34 116.89 48.12
N ASP A 141 -60.42 116.46 48.77
CA ASP A 141 -60.84 115.06 48.77
C ASP A 141 -61.31 114.63 47.37
N GLU A 142 -61.95 115.52 46.59
CA GLU A 142 -62.30 115.29 45.18
C GLU A 142 -61.04 115.23 44.30
N GLU A 143 -60.07 116.15 44.46
CA GLU A 143 -58.76 116.05 43.78
C GLU A 143 -58.04 114.74 44.09
N LEU A 144 -58.03 114.31 45.36
CA LEU A 144 -57.39 113.07 45.77
C LEU A 144 -58.14 111.83 45.27
N ALA A 145 -59.48 111.86 45.21
CA ALA A 145 -60.28 110.81 44.60
C ALA A 145 -60.03 110.72 43.07
N ALA A 146 -59.98 111.87 42.38
CA ALA A 146 -59.67 111.95 40.95
C ALA A 146 -58.28 111.41 40.64
N ARG A 147 -57.24 111.85 41.37
CA ARG A 147 -55.87 111.33 41.24
C ARG A 147 -55.79 109.83 41.50
N ARG A 148 -56.46 109.32 42.55
CA ARG A 148 -56.53 107.87 42.83
C ARG A 148 -57.20 107.10 41.69
N ALA A 149 -58.30 107.62 41.13
CA ALA A 149 -59.00 107.01 40.01
C ALA A 149 -58.14 107.03 38.72
N GLU A 150 -57.41 108.10 38.44
CA GLU A 150 -56.43 108.14 37.34
C GLU A 150 -55.30 107.13 37.53
N HIS A 151 -54.69 107.06 38.72
CA HIS A 151 -53.62 106.11 39.00
C HIS A 151 -54.12 104.65 38.88
N HIS A 152 -55.35 104.36 39.31
CA HIS A 152 -55.94 103.04 39.14
C HIS A 152 -56.21 102.70 37.66
N LYS A 153 -56.75 103.64 36.87
CA LYS A 153 -56.92 103.47 35.41
C LYS A 153 -55.58 103.19 34.73
N LYS A 154 -54.58 104.06 34.96
CA LYS A 154 -53.22 103.92 34.41
C LYS A 154 -52.56 102.60 34.82
N TYR A 155 -52.81 102.12 36.04
CA TYR A 155 -52.33 100.81 36.50
C TYR A 155 -53.01 99.63 35.78
N GLU A 156 -54.33 99.63 35.64
CA GLU A 156 -55.04 98.57 34.90
C GLU A 156 -54.77 98.63 33.40
N GLU A 157 -54.55 99.82 32.82
CA GLU A 157 -54.10 100.02 31.43
C GLU A 157 -52.71 99.40 31.20
N LEU A 158 -51.73 99.73 32.05
CA LEU A 158 -50.37 99.17 31.99
C LEU A 158 -50.35 97.65 32.23
N LYS A 159 -51.20 97.16 33.14
CA LYS A 159 -51.35 95.74 33.43
C LYS A 159 -52.01 94.99 32.28
N ALA A 160 -53.08 95.52 31.69
CA ALA A 160 -53.72 94.94 30.52
C ALA A 160 -52.79 94.92 29.29
N ALA A 161 -51.96 95.96 29.11
CA ALA A 161 -50.91 95.98 28.09
C ALA A 161 -49.86 94.88 28.34
N ALA A 162 -49.35 94.75 29.57
CA ALA A 162 -48.39 93.70 29.92
C ALA A 162 -48.97 92.27 29.79
N ASP A 163 -50.21 92.05 30.22
CA ASP A 163 -50.91 90.78 30.05
C ASP A 163 -51.14 90.44 28.57
N ALA A 164 -51.40 91.45 27.71
CA ALA A 164 -51.51 91.28 26.26
C ALA A 164 -50.16 90.98 25.59
N GLU A 165 -49.08 91.70 25.95
CA GLU A 165 -47.72 91.41 25.46
C GLU A 165 -47.24 90.02 25.87
N LEU A 166 -47.58 89.57 27.09
CA LEU A 166 -47.31 88.22 27.57
C LEU A 166 -48.16 87.17 26.84
N ALA A 167 -49.42 87.46 26.51
CA ALA A 167 -50.26 86.57 25.71
C ALA A 167 -49.72 86.43 24.27
N GLU A 168 -49.39 87.53 23.60
CA GLU A 168 -48.82 87.48 22.25
C GLU A 168 -47.44 86.79 22.23
N SER A 169 -46.61 87.03 23.24
CA SER A 169 -45.30 86.38 23.38
C SER A 169 -45.43 84.87 23.60
N ARG A 170 -46.45 84.41 24.33
CA ARG A 170 -46.78 82.98 24.45
C ARG A 170 -47.28 82.41 23.12
N GLU A 171 -48.22 83.08 22.46
CA GLU A 171 -48.74 82.62 21.16
C GLU A 171 -47.63 82.50 20.10
N ARG A 172 -46.67 83.43 20.08
CA ARG A 172 -45.47 83.36 19.24
C ARG A 172 -44.56 82.17 19.62
N ALA A 173 -44.37 81.90 20.91
CA ALA A 173 -43.59 80.76 21.37
C ALA A 173 -44.26 79.42 21.03
N ASP A 174 -45.57 79.29 21.29
CA ASP A 174 -46.37 78.09 21.00
C ASP A 174 -46.39 77.79 19.48
N LYS A 175 -46.48 78.83 18.65
CA LYS A 175 -46.31 78.72 17.18
C LYS A 175 -44.93 78.21 16.79
N LEU A 176 -43.85 78.78 17.33
CA LEU A 176 -42.48 78.34 17.06
C LEU A 176 -42.23 76.90 17.54
N HIS A 177 -42.85 76.49 18.66
CA HIS A 177 -42.83 75.10 19.11
C HIS A 177 -43.56 74.17 18.13
N ALA A 178 -44.78 74.49 17.73
CA ALA A 178 -45.56 73.69 16.78
C ALA A 178 -44.90 73.60 15.39
N ASP A 179 -44.35 74.70 14.87
CA ASP A 179 -43.59 74.71 13.60
C ASP A 179 -42.30 73.89 13.72
N GLY A 180 -41.61 73.97 14.87
CA GLY A 180 -40.41 73.19 15.18
C GLY A 180 -40.67 71.69 15.30
N GLU A 181 -41.75 71.29 15.98
CA GLU A 181 -42.20 69.90 16.07
C GLU A 181 -42.61 69.38 14.69
N ALA A 182 -43.43 70.12 13.94
CA ALA A 182 -43.82 69.75 12.59
C ALA A 182 -42.61 69.67 11.63
N ALA A 183 -41.59 70.52 11.79
CA ALA A 183 -40.34 70.41 11.05
C ALA A 183 -39.52 69.18 11.45
N HIS A 184 -39.46 68.86 12.74
CA HIS A 184 -38.78 67.68 13.27
C HIS A 184 -39.45 66.38 12.82
N GLU A 185 -40.79 66.30 12.83
CA GLU A 185 -41.53 65.15 12.31
C GLU A 185 -41.30 64.96 10.81
N ARG A 186 -41.34 66.03 10.01
CA ARG A 186 -41.00 65.97 8.57
C ARG A 186 -39.58 65.44 8.36
N ALA A 187 -38.60 65.98 9.07
CA ALA A 187 -37.21 65.50 9.00
C ALA A 187 -37.08 64.03 9.42
N GLN A 188 -37.79 63.58 10.46
CA GLN A 188 -37.85 62.17 10.83
C GLN A 188 -38.48 61.29 9.74
N GLN A 189 -39.58 61.73 9.12
CA GLN A 189 -40.27 60.99 8.07
C GLN A 189 -39.41 60.88 6.81
N GLU A 190 -38.73 61.96 6.41
CA GLU A 190 -37.77 61.97 5.31
C GLU A 190 -36.56 61.07 5.61
N ALA A 191 -35.97 61.15 6.81
CA ALA A 191 -34.89 60.25 7.22
C ALA A 191 -35.32 58.78 7.23
N LYS A 192 -36.55 58.47 7.66
CA LYS A 192 -37.15 57.12 7.59
C LYS A 192 -37.35 56.68 6.14
N ARG A 193 -37.81 57.58 5.25
CA ARG A 193 -38.00 57.30 3.81
C ARG A 193 -36.67 57.04 3.10
N ILE A 194 -35.69 57.92 3.27
CA ILE A 194 -34.34 57.77 2.73
C ILE A 194 -33.69 56.49 3.27
N GLY A 195 -33.79 56.24 4.58
CA GLY A 195 -33.29 55.00 5.20
C GLY A 195 -33.97 53.72 4.69
N ALA A 196 -35.25 53.78 4.29
CA ALA A 196 -35.92 52.67 3.61
C ALA A 196 -35.44 52.51 2.16
N GLN A 197 -35.37 53.59 1.38
CA GLN A 197 -34.90 53.60 -0.01
C GLN A 197 -33.45 53.12 -0.12
N CYS A 198 -32.57 53.50 0.79
CA CYS A 198 -31.19 53.02 0.84
C CYS A 198 -31.09 51.54 1.23
N ARG A 199 -31.94 51.02 2.13
CA ARG A 199 -32.01 49.57 2.41
C ARG A 199 -32.47 48.80 1.17
N GLU A 200 -33.54 49.25 0.52
CA GLU A 200 -34.07 48.62 -0.70
C GLU A 200 -33.02 48.59 -1.81
N GLN A 201 -32.30 49.70 -2.04
CA GLN A 201 -31.20 49.75 -3.01
C GLN A 201 -30.04 48.81 -2.66
N ILE A 202 -29.68 48.68 -1.38
CA ILE A 202 -28.65 47.74 -0.93
C ILE A 202 -29.11 46.28 -1.09
N GLU A 203 -30.38 45.98 -0.83
CA GLU A 203 -30.97 44.65 -1.00
C GLU A 203 -31.08 44.27 -2.48
N GLN A 204 -31.53 45.20 -3.35
CA GLN A 204 -31.54 45.02 -4.81
C GLN A 204 -30.11 44.82 -5.36
N ALA A 205 -29.13 45.61 -4.92
CA ALA A 205 -27.73 45.49 -5.33
C ALA A 205 -27.10 44.16 -4.87
N ARG A 206 -27.42 43.68 -3.67
CA ARG A 206 -27.00 42.36 -3.17
C ARG A 206 -27.64 41.24 -3.98
N ALA A 207 -28.95 41.26 -4.18
CA ALA A 207 -29.66 40.26 -4.98
C ALA A 207 -29.13 40.20 -6.43
N ALA A 208 -28.80 41.35 -7.04
CA ALA A 208 -28.16 41.40 -8.35
C ALA A 208 -26.75 40.80 -8.34
N ALA A 209 -25.92 41.09 -7.33
CA ALA A 209 -24.58 40.52 -7.20
C ALA A 209 -24.61 39.00 -6.91
N GLU A 210 -25.55 38.54 -6.09
CA GLU A 210 -25.79 37.12 -5.81
C GLU A 210 -26.30 36.36 -7.04
N ALA A 211 -27.19 36.98 -7.83
CA ALA A 211 -27.63 36.44 -9.12
C ALA A 211 -26.47 36.34 -10.12
N LEU A 212 -25.67 37.40 -10.29
CA LEU A 212 -24.53 37.42 -11.21
C LEU A 212 -23.42 36.44 -10.80
N THR A 213 -23.10 36.34 -9.51
CA THR A 213 -22.11 35.36 -9.03
C THR A 213 -22.62 33.92 -9.12
N THR A 214 -23.93 33.70 -8.96
CA THR A 214 -24.56 32.39 -9.18
C THR A 214 -24.57 32.03 -10.66
N SER A 215 -24.96 32.94 -11.57
CA SER A 215 -24.94 32.67 -13.00
C SER A 215 -23.51 32.39 -13.50
N ALA A 216 -22.53 33.20 -13.11
CA ALA A 216 -21.12 32.97 -13.44
C ALA A 216 -20.61 31.61 -12.92
N ARG A 217 -20.96 31.21 -11.69
CA ARG A 217 -20.63 29.88 -11.16
C ARG A 217 -21.27 28.77 -11.98
N THR A 218 -22.53 28.91 -12.41
CA THR A 218 -23.18 27.89 -13.26
C THR A 218 -22.59 27.83 -14.67
N GLN A 219 -22.22 28.97 -15.27
CA GLN A 219 -21.55 29.03 -16.57
C GLN A 219 -20.16 28.37 -16.51
N ILE A 220 -19.32 28.75 -15.55
CA ILE A 220 -18.00 28.13 -15.33
C ILE A 220 -18.14 26.62 -15.07
N HIS A 221 -19.17 26.18 -14.33
CA HIS A 221 -19.41 24.74 -14.15
C HIS A 221 -19.78 24.06 -15.48
N GLN A 222 -20.67 24.64 -16.28
CA GLN A 222 -21.06 24.11 -17.59
C GLN A 222 -19.87 24.04 -18.54
N GLU A 223 -19.04 25.08 -18.60
CA GLU A 223 -17.80 25.13 -19.40
C GLU A 223 -16.81 24.06 -18.96
N ILE A 224 -16.59 23.87 -17.65
CA ILE A 224 -15.72 22.82 -17.12
C ILE A 224 -16.23 21.42 -17.48
N GLN A 225 -17.55 21.17 -17.38
CA GLN A 225 -18.10 19.86 -17.75
C GLN A 225 -18.06 19.63 -19.26
N ALA A 226 -18.30 20.66 -20.08
CA ALA A 226 -18.17 20.57 -21.54
C ALA A 226 -16.72 20.32 -21.98
N ALA A 227 -15.76 21.02 -21.38
CA ALA A 227 -14.32 20.80 -21.62
C ALA A 227 -13.88 19.40 -21.19
N ARG A 228 -14.39 18.90 -20.05
CA ARG A 228 -14.17 17.51 -19.60
C ARG A 228 -14.76 16.49 -20.57
N SER A 229 -16.01 16.66 -21.02
CA SER A 229 -16.62 15.72 -21.97
C SER A 229 -15.90 15.73 -23.31
N LYS A 230 -15.44 16.89 -23.80
CA LYS A 230 -14.63 17.01 -25.02
C LYS A 230 -13.28 16.32 -24.86
N SER A 231 -12.57 16.55 -23.75
CA SER A 231 -11.30 15.87 -23.46
C SER A 231 -11.48 14.35 -23.29
N GLN A 232 -12.60 13.88 -22.72
CA GLN A 232 -12.92 12.45 -22.65
C GLN A 232 -13.23 11.85 -24.03
N GLN A 233 -13.91 12.58 -24.92
CA GLN A 233 -14.14 12.17 -26.31
C GLN A 233 -12.83 12.11 -27.10
N GLU A 234 -11.96 13.12 -26.97
CA GLU A 234 -10.63 13.13 -27.57
C GLU A 234 -9.78 11.96 -27.05
N LEU A 235 -9.75 11.71 -25.74
CA LEU A 235 -9.05 10.56 -25.16
C LEU A 235 -9.63 9.21 -25.58
N ALA A 236 -10.93 9.13 -25.85
CA ALA A 236 -11.55 7.93 -26.41
C ALA A 236 -11.15 7.72 -27.88
N GLN A 237 -11.14 8.78 -28.69
CA GLN A 237 -10.69 8.76 -30.09
C GLN A 237 -9.21 8.40 -30.21
N TRP A 238 -8.34 8.97 -29.36
CA TRP A 238 -6.93 8.59 -29.30
C TRP A 238 -6.73 7.13 -28.88
N ARG A 239 -7.60 6.58 -28.02
CA ARG A 239 -7.55 5.16 -27.65
C ARG A 239 -7.98 4.27 -28.80
N THR A 240 -9.11 4.54 -29.47
CA THR A 240 -9.55 3.74 -30.61
C THR A 240 -8.54 3.80 -31.75
N GLN A 241 -7.98 4.97 -32.06
CA GLN A 241 -6.92 5.10 -33.07
C GLN A 241 -5.67 4.29 -32.69
N VAL A 242 -5.21 4.34 -31.43
CA VAL A 242 -4.04 3.55 -31.00
C VAL A 242 -4.34 2.05 -30.95
N GLU A 243 -5.57 1.65 -30.66
CA GLU A 243 -6.02 0.26 -30.72
C GLU A 243 -6.12 -0.24 -32.17
N GLU A 244 -6.58 0.61 -33.10
CA GLU A 244 -6.59 0.36 -34.55
C GLU A 244 -5.17 0.25 -35.11
N GLU A 245 -4.30 1.25 -34.88
CA GLU A 245 -2.88 1.21 -35.30
C GLU A 245 -2.12 0.01 -34.72
N LEU A 246 -2.47 -0.43 -33.50
CA LEU A 246 -1.89 -1.62 -32.88
C LEU A 246 -2.46 -2.92 -33.45
N ALA A 247 -3.73 -2.94 -33.85
CA ALA A 247 -4.34 -4.07 -34.55
C ALA A 247 -3.76 -4.23 -35.97
N GLU A 248 -3.59 -3.14 -36.72
CA GLU A 248 -2.93 -3.14 -38.03
C GLU A 248 -1.49 -3.65 -37.93
N ARG A 249 -0.68 -3.12 -37.01
CA ARG A 249 0.71 -3.57 -36.80
C ARG A 249 0.80 -5.04 -36.35
N ARG A 250 -0.21 -5.55 -35.65
CA ARG A 250 -0.31 -6.98 -35.30
C ARG A 250 -0.68 -7.83 -36.51
N ALA A 251 -1.67 -7.41 -37.31
CA ALA A 251 -2.05 -8.11 -38.53
C ALA A 251 -0.87 -8.25 -39.50
N VAL A 252 -0.14 -7.15 -39.75
CA VAL A 252 1.08 -7.18 -40.58
C VAL A 252 2.16 -8.11 -40.00
N ALA A 253 2.37 -8.10 -38.67
CA ALA A 253 3.34 -9.00 -38.04
C ALA A 253 2.90 -10.49 -38.06
N ASP A 254 1.60 -10.77 -37.95
CA ASP A 254 1.06 -12.13 -38.08
C ASP A 254 1.10 -12.62 -39.55
N GLU A 255 0.93 -11.72 -40.53
CA GLU A 255 1.15 -11.97 -41.96
C GLU A 255 2.63 -12.25 -42.25
N ASP A 256 3.56 -11.39 -41.81
CA ASP A 256 5.01 -11.61 -41.91
C ASP A 256 5.43 -12.98 -41.32
N LEU A 257 4.89 -13.34 -40.15
CA LEU A 257 5.15 -14.62 -39.49
C LEU A 257 4.51 -15.80 -40.25
N ALA A 258 3.36 -15.61 -40.89
CA ALA A 258 2.74 -16.62 -41.74
C ALA A 258 3.53 -16.83 -43.04
N GLU A 259 4.03 -15.77 -43.67
CA GLU A 259 4.90 -15.85 -44.84
C GLU A 259 6.24 -16.52 -44.52
N GLN A 260 6.88 -16.16 -43.41
CA GLN A 260 8.11 -16.79 -42.93
C GLN A 260 7.91 -18.28 -42.63
N ARG A 261 6.81 -18.66 -41.96
CA ARG A 261 6.46 -20.08 -41.74
C ARG A 261 6.26 -20.81 -43.06
N ALA A 262 5.49 -20.23 -43.98
CA ALA A 262 5.25 -20.83 -45.29
C ALA A 262 6.53 -20.90 -46.16
N ALA A 263 7.50 -19.99 -45.99
CA ALA A 263 8.81 -20.09 -46.61
C ALA A 263 9.61 -21.27 -46.04
N VAL A 264 9.74 -21.36 -44.71
CA VAL A 264 10.43 -22.48 -44.02
C VAL A 264 9.76 -23.83 -44.32
N GLU A 265 8.43 -23.89 -44.42
CA GLU A 265 7.71 -25.12 -44.81
C GLU A 265 8.00 -25.53 -46.25
N ARG A 266 8.07 -24.58 -47.20
CA ARG A 266 8.48 -24.84 -48.60
C ARG A 266 9.93 -25.30 -48.68
N GLU A 267 10.84 -24.68 -47.94
CA GLU A 267 12.24 -25.09 -47.86
C GLU A 267 12.38 -26.49 -47.25
N LEU A 268 11.68 -26.79 -46.16
CA LEU A 268 11.68 -28.11 -45.52
C LEU A 268 11.06 -29.18 -46.43
N ALA A 269 10.00 -28.85 -47.18
CA ALA A 269 9.43 -29.74 -48.19
C ALA A 269 10.41 -29.99 -49.35
N ALA A 270 11.12 -28.97 -49.84
CA ALA A 270 12.15 -29.12 -50.86
C ALA A 270 13.35 -29.94 -50.36
N GLN A 271 13.79 -29.73 -49.12
CA GLN A 271 14.85 -30.52 -48.48
C GLN A 271 14.45 -31.98 -48.30
N ARG A 272 13.18 -32.25 -47.90
CA ARG A 272 12.61 -33.60 -47.81
C ARG A 272 12.56 -34.28 -49.18
N ALA A 273 11.98 -33.62 -50.20
CA ALA A 273 11.95 -34.15 -51.57
C ALA A 273 13.36 -34.43 -52.12
N ALA A 274 14.34 -33.55 -51.86
CA ALA A 274 15.73 -33.76 -52.25
C ALA A 274 16.44 -34.85 -51.43
N ALA A 275 16.00 -35.15 -50.20
CA ALA A 275 16.47 -36.30 -49.42
C ALA A 275 15.84 -37.60 -49.90
N GLU A 276 14.53 -37.62 -50.13
CA GLU A 276 13.76 -38.74 -50.72
C GLU A 276 14.32 -39.11 -52.09
N GLN A 277 14.63 -38.13 -52.95
CA GLN A 277 15.30 -38.37 -54.23
C GLN A 277 16.66 -39.05 -54.06
N ARG A 278 17.53 -38.54 -53.16
CA ARG A 278 18.85 -39.15 -52.86
C ARG A 278 18.74 -40.56 -52.27
N VAL A 279 17.73 -40.81 -51.43
CA VAL A 279 17.44 -42.16 -50.91
C VAL A 279 16.93 -43.06 -52.04
N SER A 280 16.09 -42.56 -52.94
CA SER A 280 15.58 -43.33 -54.08
C SER A 280 16.68 -43.68 -55.10
N SER A 281 17.61 -42.76 -55.37
CA SER A 281 18.78 -43.04 -56.21
C SER A 281 19.71 -44.05 -55.52
N MET A 282 20.05 -43.85 -54.25
CA MET A 282 20.89 -44.78 -53.49
C MET A 282 20.26 -46.19 -53.38
N ILE A 283 18.93 -46.29 -53.31
CA ILE A 283 18.20 -47.56 -53.38
C ILE A 283 18.28 -48.15 -54.80
N ALA A 284 18.13 -47.36 -55.86
CA ALA A 284 18.28 -47.83 -57.23
C ALA A 284 19.72 -48.29 -57.54
N ASP A 285 20.72 -47.56 -57.07
CA ASP A 285 22.15 -47.89 -57.19
C ASP A 285 22.47 -49.17 -56.41
N ALA A 286 21.96 -49.31 -55.18
CA ALA A 286 22.09 -50.54 -54.39
C ALA A 286 21.33 -51.73 -55.01
N GLN A 287 20.18 -51.50 -55.64
CA GLN A 287 19.45 -52.53 -56.39
C GLN A 287 20.24 -52.97 -57.62
N GLN A 288 20.79 -52.04 -58.41
CA GLN A 288 21.68 -52.33 -59.54
C GLN A 288 22.91 -53.11 -59.08
N TYR A 289 23.60 -52.67 -58.03
CA TYR A 289 24.76 -53.37 -57.46
C TYR A 289 24.40 -54.77 -56.94
N SER A 290 23.23 -54.94 -56.31
CA SER A 290 22.72 -56.26 -55.90
C SER A 290 22.35 -57.16 -57.08
N ALA A 291 21.98 -56.58 -58.23
CA ALA A 291 21.68 -57.30 -59.47
C ALA A 291 22.97 -57.67 -60.20
N GLU A 292 24.00 -56.82 -60.18
CA GLU A 292 25.34 -57.18 -60.64
C GLU A 292 25.98 -58.27 -59.78
N ILE A 293 25.87 -58.20 -58.45
CA ILE A 293 26.38 -59.25 -57.55
C ILE A 293 25.64 -60.56 -57.81
N ARG A 294 24.30 -60.54 -57.93
CA ARG A 294 23.54 -61.73 -58.30
C ARG A 294 23.97 -62.26 -59.66
N LYS A 295 24.07 -61.41 -60.70
CA LYS A 295 24.55 -61.84 -62.01
C LYS A 295 25.95 -62.46 -61.94
N ARG A 296 26.92 -61.84 -61.23
CA ARG A 296 28.26 -62.40 -61.04
C ARG A 296 28.23 -63.74 -60.29
N ALA A 297 27.35 -63.90 -59.31
CA ALA A 297 27.18 -65.15 -58.58
C ALA A 297 26.44 -66.23 -59.40
N ASP A 298 25.50 -65.84 -60.26
CA ASP A 298 24.80 -66.73 -61.20
C ASP A 298 25.73 -67.16 -62.35
N ASP A 299 26.56 -66.24 -62.87
CA ASP A 299 27.63 -66.51 -63.83
C ASP A 299 28.65 -67.49 -63.22
N GLN A 300 29.15 -67.22 -62.00
CA GLN A 300 30.06 -68.12 -61.27
C GLN A 300 29.41 -69.47 -60.91
N ALA A 301 28.11 -69.49 -60.60
CA ALA A 301 27.37 -70.73 -60.37
C ALA A 301 27.11 -71.51 -61.66
N ALA A 302 27.19 -70.87 -62.84
CA ALA A 302 27.23 -71.56 -64.12
C ALA A 302 28.62 -72.14 -64.40
N GLU A 303 29.69 -71.37 -64.21
CA GLU A 303 31.09 -71.84 -64.32
C GLU A 303 31.36 -73.05 -63.40
N VAL A 304 30.91 -72.99 -62.14
CA VAL A 304 31.03 -74.11 -61.19
C VAL A 304 30.16 -75.31 -61.58
N ARG A 305 29.02 -75.09 -62.24
CA ARG A 305 28.19 -76.20 -62.76
C ARG A 305 28.84 -76.87 -63.95
N GLU A 306 29.29 -76.12 -64.95
CA GLU A 306 30.03 -76.67 -66.11
C GLU A 306 31.22 -77.50 -65.63
N HIS A 307 32.06 -76.96 -64.74
CA HIS A 307 33.17 -77.74 -64.15
C HIS A 307 32.73 -78.95 -63.32
N SER A 308 31.54 -78.94 -62.70
CA SER A 308 31.01 -80.12 -61.99
C SER A 308 30.41 -81.16 -62.94
N ASP A 309 29.83 -80.74 -64.06
CA ASP A 309 29.27 -81.61 -65.10
C ASP A 309 30.41 -82.24 -65.94
N GLU A 310 31.49 -81.50 -66.21
CA GLU A 310 32.75 -82.02 -66.75
C GLU A 310 33.36 -83.11 -65.83
N GLN A 311 33.39 -82.87 -64.52
CA GLN A 311 33.87 -83.83 -63.53
C GLN A 311 32.94 -85.05 -63.40
N ALA A 312 31.62 -84.87 -63.52
CA ALA A 312 30.65 -85.96 -63.54
C ALA A 312 30.85 -86.84 -64.78
N ALA A 313 30.98 -86.25 -65.97
CA ALA A 313 31.25 -86.98 -67.21
C ALA A 313 32.57 -87.77 -67.12
N ALA A 314 33.64 -87.15 -66.60
CA ALA A 314 34.92 -87.84 -66.37
C ALA A 314 34.82 -88.99 -65.35
N ALA A 315 33.94 -88.89 -64.36
CA ALA A 315 33.66 -89.96 -63.41
C ALA A 315 32.82 -91.09 -64.04
N GLU A 316 31.87 -90.78 -64.92
CA GLU A 316 31.10 -91.77 -65.68
C GLU A 316 31.99 -92.55 -66.67
N GLU A 317 32.92 -91.88 -67.37
CA GLU A 317 33.93 -92.55 -68.21
C GLU A 317 34.82 -93.52 -67.40
N GLN A 318 35.26 -93.10 -66.20
CA GLN A 318 36.04 -93.96 -65.30
C GLN A 318 35.23 -95.15 -64.79
N LEU A 319 33.95 -94.96 -64.44
CA LEU A 319 33.05 -96.06 -64.05
C LEU A 319 32.83 -97.05 -65.19
N HIS A 320 32.67 -96.57 -66.43
CA HIS A 320 32.53 -97.44 -67.61
C HIS A 320 33.81 -98.26 -67.88
N ALA A 321 35.00 -97.68 -67.70
CA ALA A 321 36.27 -98.40 -67.81
C ALA A 321 36.38 -99.53 -66.75
N VAL A 322 36.07 -99.24 -65.49
CA VAL A 322 36.08 -100.24 -64.40
C VAL A 322 35.05 -101.35 -64.63
N GLN A 323 33.87 -101.04 -65.19
CA GLN A 323 32.87 -102.05 -65.54
C GLN A 323 33.36 -103.04 -66.61
N LEU A 324 34.14 -102.59 -67.60
CA LEU A 324 34.78 -103.49 -68.56
C LEU A 324 35.79 -104.43 -67.89
N GLU A 325 36.67 -103.90 -67.04
CA GLU A 325 37.68 -104.71 -66.34
C GLU A 325 37.01 -105.78 -65.45
N VAL A 326 35.98 -105.39 -64.69
CA VAL A 326 35.20 -106.31 -63.85
C VAL A 326 34.56 -107.43 -64.68
N GLY A 327 34.05 -107.13 -65.88
CA GLY A 327 33.57 -108.14 -66.81
C GLY A 327 34.67 -109.16 -67.18
N THR A 328 35.84 -108.69 -67.60
CA THR A 328 36.94 -109.60 -68.00
C THR A 328 37.44 -110.48 -66.85
N GLN A 329 37.39 -110.01 -65.61
CA GLN A 329 37.78 -110.83 -64.45
C GLN A 329 36.71 -111.86 -64.05
N GLN A 330 35.43 -111.59 -64.33
CA GLN A 330 34.35 -112.56 -64.07
C GLN A 330 34.43 -113.76 -65.01
N ASP A 331 34.71 -113.55 -66.30
CA ASP A 331 34.89 -114.65 -67.27
C ASP A 331 36.09 -115.53 -66.92
N ALA A 332 37.22 -114.94 -66.50
CA ALA A 332 38.39 -115.69 -66.05
C ALA A 332 38.10 -116.53 -64.79
N LEU A 333 37.31 -116.01 -63.86
CA LEU A 333 36.87 -116.74 -62.65
C LEU A 333 35.85 -117.85 -62.96
N ALA A 334 35.11 -117.78 -64.06
CA ALA A 334 34.23 -118.86 -64.51
C ALA A 334 35.05 -120.05 -65.03
N GLN A 335 36.07 -119.80 -65.86
CA GLN A 335 36.96 -120.83 -66.41
C GLN A 335 37.72 -121.58 -65.30
N LEU A 336 38.35 -120.84 -64.37
CA LEU A 336 39.06 -121.42 -63.22
C LEU A 336 38.18 -122.25 -62.27
N ARG A 337 36.86 -122.03 -62.24
CA ARG A 337 35.93 -122.85 -61.46
C ARG A 337 35.63 -124.18 -62.14
N GLN A 338 35.48 -124.19 -63.46
CA GLN A 338 35.21 -125.42 -64.21
C GLN A 338 36.37 -126.41 -64.09
N GLU A 339 37.62 -125.96 -64.29
CA GLU A 339 38.82 -126.79 -64.15
C GLU A 339 38.93 -127.43 -62.75
N LEU A 340 38.52 -126.69 -61.71
CA LEU A 340 38.61 -127.10 -60.31
C LEU A 340 37.55 -128.17 -59.96
N ASP A 341 36.35 -128.08 -60.50
CA ASP A 341 35.29 -129.08 -60.29
C ASP A 341 35.49 -130.36 -61.12
N GLU A 342 36.12 -130.28 -62.31
CA GLU A 342 36.58 -131.44 -63.06
C GLU A 342 37.70 -132.20 -62.29
N ALA A 343 38.68 -131.48 -61.72
CA ALA A 343 39.75 -132.07 -60.91
C ALA A 343 39.24 -132.71 -59.59
N ARG A 344 38.14 -132.20 -59.02
CA ARG A 344 37.51 -132.77 -57.82
C ARG A 344 36.86 -134.13 -58.07
N GLN A 345 36.18 -134.31 -59.21
CA GLN A 345 35.48 -135.56 -59.52
C GLN A 345 36.45 -136.74 -59.65
N GLN A 346 37.59 -136.52 -60.30
CA GLN A 346 38.67 -137.52 -60.44
C GLN A 346 39.27 -137.94 -59.07
N LEU A 347 39.29 -137.02 -58.10
CA LEU A 347 39.81 -137.27 -56.75
C LEU A 347 38.86 -138.10 -55.87
N ASP A 348 37.55 -137.99 -56.05
CA ASP A 348 36.56 -138.78 -55.29
C ASP A 348 36.28 -140.15 -55.92
N GLU A 349 36.49 -140.31 -57.23
CA GLU A 349 36.41 -141.60 -57.91
C GLU A 349 37.56 -142.52 -57.48
N THR A 350 38.81 -142.03 -57.55
CA THR A 350 40.02 -142.76 -57.10
C THR A 350 40.06 -143.07 -55.61
N ARG A 351 39.32 -142.31 -54.77
CA ARG A 351 39.14 -142.64 -53.33
C ARG A 351 38.25 -143.87 -53.13
N ARG A 352 37.12 -143.96 -53.84
CA ARG A 352 36.15 -145.06 -53.68
C ARG A 352 36.73 -146.39 -54.11
N GLU A 353 37.49 -146.41 -55.21
CA GLU A 353 38.23 -147.62 -55.64
C GLU A 353 39.16 -148.12 -54.54
N ARG A 354 39.95 -147.22 -53.94
CA ARG A 354 40.89 -147.55 -52.86
C ARG A 354 40.18 -148.12 -51.62
N GLU A 355 39.09 -147.48 -51.19
CA GLU A 355 38.28 -147.96 -50.05
C GLU A 355 37.74 -149.38 -50.29
N THR A 356 37.29 -149.71 -51.51
CA THR A 356 36.88 -151.09 -51.81
C THR A 356 38.04 -152.08 -51.66
N THR A 357 39.24 -151.77 -52.18
CA THR A 357 40.40 -152.68 -52.10
C THR A 357 40.88 -152.94 -50.67
N ASP A 358 40.80 -151.95 -49.77
CA ASP A 358 41.18 -152.14 -48.36
C ASP A 358 40.17 -153.02 -47.58
N THR A 359 38.88 -153.03 -47.95
CA THR A 359 37.89 -153.94 -47.36
C THR A 359 38.07 -155.41 -47.80
N GLU A 360 38.56 -155.67 -49.02
CA GLU A 360 38.88 -157.03 -49.46
C GLU A 360 40.18 -157.54 -48.81
N LEU A 361 41.19 -156.67 -48.71
CA LEU A 361 42.48 -156.98 -48.06
C LEU A 361 42.33 -157.34 -46.57
N THR A 362 41.44 -156.67 -45.85
CA THR A 362 41.18 -156.97 -44.43
C THR A 362 40.42 -158.28 -44.25
N ARG A 363 39.42 -158.56 -45.11
CA ARG A 363 38.65 -159.81 -45.10
C ARG A 363 39.51 -161.05 -45.37
N LEU A 364 40.42 -160.98 -46.34
CA LEU A 364 41.35 -162.07 -46.67
C LEU A 364 42.38 -162.35 -45.55
N ARG A 365 42.77 -161.32 -44.77
CA ARG A 365 43.70 -161.49 -43.64
C ARG A 365 43.09 -162.29 -42.49
N GLN A 366 41.83 -162.05 -42.13
CA GLN A 366 41.17 -162.83 -41.06
C GLN A 366 41.10 -164.33 -41.40
N GLN A 367 40.77 -164.68 -42.65
CA GLN A 367 40.72 -166.07 -43.11
C GLN A 367 42.08 -166.78 -43.08
N LEU A 368 43.17 -166.04 -43.29
CA LEU A 368 44.55 -166.55 -43.14
C LEU A 368 44.96 -166.76 -41.67
N GLU A 369 44.46 -165.95 -40.73
CA GLU A 369 44.74 -166.17 -39.30
C GLU A 369 43.97 -167.36 -38.73
N GLU A 370 42.72 -167.58 -39.14
CA GLU A 370 41.93 -168.74 -38.69
C GLU A 370 42.56 -170.05 -39.19
N THR A 371 42.86 -170.15 -40.49
CA THR A 371 43.54 -171.33 -41.06
C THR A 371 44.96 -171.53 -40.49
N GLY A 372 45.67 -170.45 -40.15
CA GLY A 372 46.97 -170.51 -39.47
C GLY A 372 46.89 -171.02 -38.02
N ARG A 373 45.78 -170.79 -37.31
CA ARG A 373 45.54 -171.34 -35.97
C ARG A 373 45.22 -172.83 -36.03
N GLU A 374 44.41 -173.27 -36.99
CA GLU A 374 44.11 -174.68 -37.23
C GLU A 374 45.37 -175.48 -37.63
N LEU A 375 46.20 -174.93 -38.53
CA LEU A 375 47.44 -175.57 -38.97
C LEU A 375 48.45 -175.77 -37.82
N ASN A 376 48.48 -174.86 -36.83
CA ASN A 376 49.33 -175.02 -35.64
C ASN A 376 48.79 -176.05 -34.64
N ALA A 377 47.47 -176.27 -34.58
CA ALA A 377 46.90 -177.35 -33.78
C ALA A 377 47.21 -178.74 -34.37
N GLU A 378 47.28 -178.84 -35.71
CA GLU A 378 47.72 -180.07 -36.40
C GLU A 378 49.25 -180.26 -36.35
N SER A 379 50.05 -179.20 -36.49
CA SER A 379 51.51 -179.32 -36.47
C SER A 379 52.04 -179.84 -35.14
N GLN A 380 51.48 -179.37 -34.01
CA GLN A 380 51.87 -179.85 -32.67
C GLN A 380 51.52 -181.33 -32.45
N ARG A 381 50.39 -181.82 -32.99
CA ARG A 381 50.05 -183.26 -32.99
C ARG A 381 51.03 -184.10 -33.80
N LEU A 382 51.49 -183.59 -34.96
CA LEU A 382 52.50 -184.26 -35.78
C LEU A 382 53.89 -184.27 -35.11
N ASP A 383 54.20 -183.24 -34.32
CA ASP A 383 55.43 -183.12 -33.55
C ASP A 383 55.51 -184.17 -32.42
N GLU A 384 54.38 -184.48 -31.78
CA GLU A 384 54.27 -185.57 -30.80
C GLU A 384 54.41 -186.95 -31.46
N VAL A 385 53.78 -187.17 -32.62
CA VAL A 385 53.88 -188.44 -33.36
C VAL A 385 55.29 -188.66 -33.93
N ARG A 386 55.98 -187.62 -34.43
CA ARG A 386 57.36 -187.73 -34.94
C ARG A 386 58.38 -188.03 -33.84
N ARG A 387 58.20 -187.47 -32.63
CA ARG A 387 59.04 -187.82 -31.47
C ARG A 387 58.91 -189.29 -31.06
N ALA A 388 57.79 -189.94 -31.37
CA ALA A 388 57.63 -191.40 -31.21
C ALA A 388 58.24 -192.21 -32.38
N ALA A 389 58.30 -191.66 -33.60
CA ALA A 389 58.79 -192.34 -34.80
C ALA A 389 60.33 -192.42 -34.88
N ASP A 390 61.05 -191.31 -34.74
CA ASP A 390 62.52 -191.30 -34.96
C ASP A 390 63.31 -191.91 -33.79
N ALA A 391 62.64 -192.17 -32.66
CA ALA A 391 63.14 -193.08 -31.64
C ALA A 391 63.33 -194.51 -32.17
N ALA A 392 62.54 -194.92 -33.17
CA ALA A 392 62.70 -196.19 -33.90
C ALA A 392 63.69 -196.08 -35.08
N GLU A 393 63.82 -194.93 -35.77
CA GLU A 393 64.80 -194.84 -36.87
C GLU A 393 66.26 -194.98 -36.38
N ARG A 394 66.54 -194.51 -35.16
CA ARG A 394 67.82 -194.77 -34.47
C ARG A 394 68.12 -196.27 -34.33
N GLN A 395 67.08 -197.10 -34.18
CA GLN A 395 67.20 -198.57 -34.13
C GLN A 395 67.18 -199.22 -35.54
N ALA A 396 66.83 -198.47 -36.59
CA ALA A 396 66.60 -198.99 -37.95
C ALA A 396 67.74 -198.71 -38.95
N LYS A 397 68.75 -197.89 -38.62
CA LYS A 397 69.99 -197.76 -39.43
C LYS A 397 71.29 -198.18 -38.72
N GLU A 398 71.24 -198.50 -37.43
CA GLU A 398 72.31 -199.28 -36.76
C GLU A 398 72.47 -200.68 -37.43
N THR A 399 71.38 -201.19 -38.03
CA THR A 399 71.37 -202.35 -38.95
C THR A 399 71.96 -202.05 -40.33
N ARG A 400 71.78 -200.85 -40.88
CA ARG A 400 72.30 -200.47 -42.21
C ARG A 400 73.82 -200.20 -42.19
N ALA A 401 74.36 -199.84 -41.02
CA ALA A 401 75.80 -199.90 -40.73
C ALA A 401 76.37 -201.33 -40.81
N ARG A 402 75.53 -202.38 -40.91
CA ARG A 402 75.90 -203.81 -40.95
C ARG A 402 75.77 -204.44 -42.35
N VAL A 403 74.78 -204.04 -43.16
CA VAL A 403 74.37 -204.75 -44.40
C VAL A 403 75.16 -204.36 -45.67
N GLN A 404 75.76 -203.17 -45.77
CA GLN A 404 76.60 -202.81 -46.95
C GLN A 404 78.06 -202.47 -46.65
N ARG A 405 78.59 -203.05 -45.56
CA ARG A 405 80.01 -203.47 -45.58
C ARG A 405 80.23 -204.63 -46.58
N GLU A 406 79.16 -205.31 -46.99
CA GLU A 406 79.13 -206.38 -47.99
C GLU A 406 79.09 -205.88 -49.44
N ALA A 407 78.83 -204.57 -49.67
CA ALA A 407 79.06 -203.93 -50.97
C ALA A 407 80.55 -203.68 -51.27
N LYS A 408 81.45 -203.87 -50.31
CA LYS A 408 82.92 -203.72 -50.46
C LYS A 408 83.56 -204.90 -51.23
N ARG A 409 82.85 -205.49 -52.19
CA ARG A 409 83.23 -206.68 -52.98
C ARG A 409 82.58 -206.82 -54.36
N VAL A 410 81.58 -206.01 -54.72
CA VAL A 410 80.83 -206.16 -55.98
C VAL A 410 80.47 -204.77 -56.53
N ALA A 411 81.14 -204.24 -57.56
CA ALA A 411 82.36 -204.74 -58.23
C ALA A 411 83.26 -203.52 -58.55
N ASP A 412 84.59 -203.56 -58.53
CA ASP A 412 85.57 -204.55 -59.04
C ASP A 412 85.45 -204.87 -60.55
N LEU A 413 84.53 -204.21 -61.26
CA LEU A 413 84.26 -204.45 -62.69
C LEU A 413 83.54 -203.22 -63.29
N ALA A 414 84.17 -202.32 -64.03
CA ALA A 414 85.60 -202.19 -64.35
C ALA A 414 85.94 -200.67 -64.48
N ALA A 415 87.17 -200.17 -64.36
CA ALA A 415 88.46 -200.66 -64.89
C ALA A 415 88.51 -200.81 -66.44
N ALA A 416 87.38 -200.59 -67.12
CA ALA A 416 87.19 -200.46 -68.56
C ALA A 416 85.76 -199.89 -68.75
N ALA A 417 85.52 -198.69 -69.27
CA ALA A 417 86.40 -197.83 -70.07
C ALA A 417 86.24 -196.34 -69.65
N VAL A 418 87.21 -195.43 -69.79
CA VAL A 418 88.38 -195.29 -70.69
C VAL A 418 88.02 -194.97 -72.15
N MET A 419 86.82 -195.33 -72.59
CA MET A 419 86.31 -195.05 -73.93
C MET A 419 85.00 -194.27 -73.81
N ALA A 420 85.11 -192.99 -74.15
CA ALA A 420 84.14 -192.21 -74.92
C ALA A 420 82.61 -192.43 -74.71
N ALA A 421 81.97 -191.38 -74.18
CA ALA A 421 80.56 -190.96 -74.37
C ALA A 421 79.38 -191.63 -73.58
N ALA A 422 78.50 -190.74 -73.05
CA ALA A 422 77.04 -190.86 -72.78
C ALA A 422 76.41 -191.60 -71.54
N ALA A 423 75.78 -190.80 -70.64
CA ALA A 423 74.47 -190.91 -69.88
C ALA A 423 74.06 -192.06 -68.85
N GLY A 424 73.53 -191.73 -67.63
CA GLY A 424 72.71 -192.61 -66.71
C GLY A 424 72.55 -192.25 -65.17
N GLY A 425 71.53 -192.79 -64.42
CA GLY A 425 71.41 -192.83 -62.90
C GLY A 425 70.01 -192.59 -62.19
N SER A 426 69.68 -193.18 -60.99
CA SER A 426 68.37 -193.01 -60.24
C SER A 426 68.20 -193.54 -58.74
N GLU A 427 67.09 -193.13 -58.05
CA GLU A 427 66.17 -193.83 -57.04
C GLU A 427 66.34 -194.01 -55.46
N THR A 428 65.19 -194.25 -54.77
CA THR A 428 64.88 -194.76 -53.35
C THR A 428 64.82 -193.80 -52.10
N ALA A 429 64.18 -194.05 -50.91
CA ALA A 429 62.94 -194.75 -50.42
C ALA A 429 62.66 -194.62 -48.85
N GLU A 430 61.50 -195.11 -48.31
CA GLU A 430 61.12 -195.48 -46.88
C GLU A 430 60.64 -194.38 -45.84
N TYR A 431 59.97 -194.60 -44.65
CA TYR A 431 58.59 -195.14 -44.31
C TYR A 431 57.85 -194.57 -42.99
N PRO A 432 57.43 -195.24 -41.84
CA PRO A 432 56.34 -194.79 -40.86
C PRO A 432 56.76 -194.71 -39.32
N VAL A 433 56.03 -194.74 -38.14
CA VAL A 433 54.64 -194.95 -37.51
C VAL A 433 54.68 -194.48 -35.96
N VAL A 434 53.79 -194.47 -34.89
CA VAL A 434 52.42 -194.87 -34.30
C VAL A 434 52.01 -193.96 -33.06
N ALA A 435 50.77 -194.01 -32.45
CA ALA A 435 50.38 -193.37 -31.13
C ALA A 435 49.03 -193.87 -30.42
N ALA A 436 48.71 -193.56 -29.12
CA ALA A 436 47.38 -193.80 -28.44
C ALA A 436 46.92 -192.94 -27.16
N ARG A 437 45.85 -192.09 -27.30
CA ARG A 437 44.76 -191.64 -26.32
C ARG A 437 44.81 -190.35 -25.38
N GLY A 438 44.19 -189.19 -25.77
CA GLY A 438 43.11 -188.45 -24.98
C GLY A 438 43.11 -186.92 -24.54
N GLY A 439 42.28 -186.02 -25.18
CA GLY A 439 41.37 -184.92 -24.60
C GLY A 439 41.77 -183.42 -24.21
N SER A 440 41.07 -182.33 -24.66
CA SER A 440 41.10 -180.87 -24.16
C SER A 440 40.09 -179.83 -24.80
N HIS A 441 39.77 -178.62 -24.23
CA HIS A 441 38.74 -177.60 -24.72
C HIS A 441 38.62 -176.14 -24.03
N ARG A 442 38.28 -175.03 -24.79
CA ARG A 442 37.38 -173.80 -24.50
C ARG A 442 37.84 -172.29 -24.14
N ALA A 443 37.54 -171.28 -25.03
CA ALA A 443 36.92 -169.87 -24.99
C ALA A 443 37.47 -168.43 -24.46
N ASP A 444 37.02 -167.30 -25.14
CA ASP A 444 36.66 -165.83 -24.82
C ASP A 444 37.55 -164.47 -24.98
N PRO A 445 37.00 -163.19 -25.23
CA PRO A 445 37.65 -161.93 -25.85
C PRO A 445 37.31 -160.38 -25.40
N GLU A 446 37.76 -159.25 -26.12
CA GLU A 446 37.20 -157.80 -26.33
C GLU A 446 38.04 -156.39 -26.21
N PRO A 447 37.65 -155.15 -26.80
CA PRO A 447 38.45 -153.84 -27.04
C PRO A 447 37.86 -152.32 -26.85
N GLY A 448 38.48 -151.15 -27.30
CA GLY A 448 38.02 -149.67 -27.23
C GLY A 448 38.87 -148.43 -27.87
N SER A 449 38.45 -147.09 -27.93
CA SER A 449 38.96 -145.91 -28.83
C SER A 449 38.95 -144.34 -28.41
N GLY A 450 39.40 -143.29 -29.22
CA GLY A 450 39.40 -141.75 -28.96
C GLY A 450 39.87 -140.65 -30.07
N GLU A 451 39.81 -139.26 -29.90
CA GLU A 451 40.06 -138.10 -30.93
C GLU A 451 40.22 -136.54 -30.44
N ALA A 452 40.73 -135.47 -31.18
CA ALA A 452 40.77 -133.95 -30.81
C ALA A 452 41.21 -132.71 -31.78
N ALA A 453 40.89 -131.37 -31.47
CA ALA A 453 41.02 -130.07 -32.30
C ALA A 453 41.25 -128.59 -31.63
N PRO A 454 41.42 -127.38 -32.35
CA PRO A 454 41.99 -126.02 -31.89
C PRO A 454 41.21 -124.58 -32.00
N THR A 455 41.83 -123.33 -31.84
CA THR A 455 41.19 -121.91 -31.77
C THR A 455 42.06 -120.56 -32.01
N ALA A 456 41.54 -119.26 -32.06
CA ALA A 456 42.25 -117.90 -32.29
C ALA A 456 41.51 -116.49 -31.94
N GLY A 457 42.09 -115.21 -32.07
CA GLY A 457 41.39 -113.84 -31.82
C GLY A 457 42.09 -112.37 -31.88
N PRO A 458 41.38 -111.18 -31.61
CA PRO A 458 41.72 -109.67 -31.74
C PRO A 458 41.53 -108.73 -30.42
N PRO A 459 41.25 -107.33 -30.28
CA PRO A 459 41.12 -106.01 -31.06
C PRO A 459 41.63 -104.59 -30.40
N ASP A 460 41.20 -103.33 -30.79
CA ASP A 460 41.53 -101.88 -30.25
C ASP A 460 40.53 -100.70 -30.77
N PRO A 461 40.62 -99.28 -30.81
CA PRO A 461 41.18 -98.02 -30.09
C PRO A 461 40.29 -96.65 -29.97
N ALA A 462 40.70 -95.44 -29.38
CA ALA A 462 39.94 -94.07 -29.40
C ALA A 462 40.52 -92.62 -28.90
N ALA A 463 40.21 -91.48 -29.62
CA ALA A 463 39.80 -89.99 -29.37
C ALA A 463 40.43 -88.72 -28.57
N ALA A 464 40.60 -87.54 -29.27
CA ALA A 464 40.26 -86.04 -29.10
C ALA A 464 40.75 -84.93 -28.03
N THR A 465 40.88 -83.60 -28.44
CA THR A 465 41.27 -82.34 -27.64
C THR A 465 40.87 -80.91 -28.22
N PRO A 466 40.78 -79.77 -27.45
CA PRO A 466 40.59 -78.33 -27.91
C PRO A 466 41.45 -77.17 -27.23
N GLU A 467 41.17 -75.86 -27.52
CA GLU A 467 41.88 -74.57 -27.13
C GLU A 467 40.86 -73.42 -26.73
N PRO A 468 41.10 -72.04 -26.58
CA PRO A 468 42.27 -71.10 -26.68
C PRO A 468 42.37 -69.94 -25.57
N GLU A 469 42.68 -68.65 -25.87
CA GLU A 469 43.13 -67.55 -24.93
C GLU A 469 42.54 -66.08 -25.00
N GLN A 470 42.37 -65.41 -23.82
CA GLN A 470 42.38 -63.93 -23.46
C GLN A 470 41.38 -62.92 -24.16
N VAL A 471 41.20 -61.58 -23.91
CA VAL A 471 41.67 -60.39 -23.06
C VAL A 471 40.52 -59.29 -23.02
N THR A 472 40.42 -58.12 -22.32
CA THR A 472 41.04 -57.35 -21.17
C THR A 472 39.92 -56.75 -20.22
N GLN A 473 39.63 -55.46 -19.83
CA GLN A 473 40.13 -54.04 -19.97
C GLN A 473 39.45 -53.06 -18.90
N ASP A 474 39.78 -51.74 -18.82
CA ASP A 474 39.52 -50.80 -17.66
C ASP A 474 39.36 -49.27 -18.04
N PRO A 475 39.04 -48.25 -17.15
CA PRO A 475 38.24 -48.18 -15.89
C PRO A 475 37.42 -46.84 -15.58
N GLU A 476 36.69 -46.84 -14.44
CA GLU A 476 36.39 -45.74 -13.43
C GLU A 476 35.62 -44.40 -13.66
N ARG A 477 34.61 -44.10 -12.78
CA ARG A 477 34.64 -43.02 -11.73
C ARG A 477 33.47 -43.06 -10.69
N VAL A 478 33.59 -42.33 -9.56
CA VAL A 478 32.67 -42.32 -8.37
C VAL A 478 32.35 -40.87 -7.86
N THR A 479 31.38 -40.72 -6.93
CA THR A 479 30.67 -39.48 -6.49
C THR A 479 31.13 -38.87 -5.11
N PRO A 480 30.30 -38.21 -4.24
CA PRO A 480 30.28 -36.74 -4.01
C PRO A 480 30.49 -36.29 -2.52
N ASP A 481 30.23 -35.01 -2.13
CA ASP A 481 29.15 -34.57 -1.18
C ASP A 481 29.27 -33.09 -0.63
N ALA A 482 28.19 -32.55 -0.02
CA ALA A 482 27.98 -31.44 0.97
C ALA A 482 28.79 -30.09 0.91
N GLU A 483 28.23 -28.87 0.80
CA GLU A 483 27.26 -28.06 1.62
C GLU A 483 27.84 -27.17 2.76
N ARG A 484 27.55 -25.84 2.76
CA ARG A 484 27.20 -24.94 3.92
C ARG A 484 27.01 -23.42 3.53
N PRO A 485 26.39 -22.52 4.37
CA PRO A 485 25.63 -21.36 3.85
C PRO A 485 25.65 -19.99 4.63
N VAL A 486 24.92 -18.99 4.07
CA VAL A 486 24.32 -17.69 4.57
C VAL A 486 25.08 -16.57 5.35
N ASP A 487 24.83 -15.33 4.87
CA ASP A 487 24.56 -14.01 5.54
C ASP A 487 25.58 -13.28 6.45
N GLY A 488 25.44 -11.94 6.63
CA GLY A 488 26.29 -11.23 7.63
C GLY A 488 26.18 -9.73 8.02
N SER A 489 25.95 -8.76 7.11
CA SER A 489 25.67 -7.32 7.42
C SER A 489 26.74 -6.38 8.09
N LEU A 490 26.42 -5.06 8.03
CA LEU A 490 26.89 -3.87 8.81
C LEU A 490 28.32 -3.23 8.70
N ASP A 491 28.39 -2.15 7.88
CA ASP A 491 28.48 -0.72 8.29
C ASP A 491 29.81 0.08 8.55
N GLN A 492 29.75 1.36 8.14
CA GLN A 492 30.45 2.61 8.56
C GLN A 492 32.00 2.82 8.59
N ALA A 493 32.47 3.63 7.61
CA ALA A 493 32.91 5.04 7.79
C ALA A 493 34.41 5.51 7.78
N THR A 494 34.55 6.76 7.25
CA THR A 494 35.50 7.87 7.57
C THR A 494 36.81 8.10 6.76
N ARG A 495 37.07 9.41 6.48
CA ARG A 495 38.35 10.11 6.16
C ARG A 495 38.94 10.02 4.72
N GLU A 496 39.57 11.06 4.15
CA GLU A 496 39.63 12.54 4.42
C GLU A 496 40.25 13.31 3.22
N SER A 497 40.05 14.63 3.15
CA SER A 497 40.73 15.66 2.30
C SER A 497 40.58 15.58 0.75
N ALA A 498 40.32 16.61 -0.08
CA ALA A 498 40.27 18.09 -0.04
C ALA A 498 41.41 18.83 -0.77
N VAL A 499 41.07 19.83 -1.61
CA VAL A 499 41.76 21.12 -1.95
C VAL A 499 41.20 21.73 -3.25
N ILE A 500 41.11 23.07 -3.34
CA ILE A 500 40.73 23.88 -4.52
C ILE A 500 41.75 25.04 -4.66
N PRO A 501 42.04 25.59 -5.87
CA PRO A 501 41.59 26.96 -6.19
C PRO A 501 41.30 27.19 -7.71
N ALA A 502 40.13 27.72 -8.11
CA ALA A 502 39.80 29.16 -8.26
C ALA A 502 40.09 29.73 -9.70
N PRO A 503 39.96 31.04 -10.02
CA PRO A 503 38.79 31.51 -10.80
C PRO A 503 39.11 32.43 -12.01
N ARG A 504 38.09 32.80 -12.82
CA ARG A 504 38.13 33.98 -13.72
C ARG A 504 36.78 34.70 -13.82
N SER A 505 36.86 35.99 -14.18
CA SER A 505 35.76 36.96 -14.28
C SER A 505 35.73 37.62 -15.67
N GLY A 506 34.62 38.26 -16.02
CA GLY A 506 34.52 39.06 -17.26
C GLY A 506 33.11 39.58 -17.53
N GLN A 507 32.93 40.90 -17.46
CA GLN A 507 31.77 41.63 -17.96
C GLN A 507 32.23 42.55 -19.11
N PRO A 508 31.35 42.95 -20.03
CA PRO A 508 30.98 44.36 -20.03
C PRO A 508 29.49 44.64 -20.29
N GLN A 509 29.10 45.89 -20.02
CA GLN A 509 27.82 46.53 -20.33
C GLN A 509 28.02 47.48 -21.56
N PRO A 510 27.01 48.21 -22.12
CA PRO A 510 26.07 49.09 -21.41
C PRO A 510 24.62 49.21 -21.97
N GLU A 511 23.85 50.08 -21.31
CA GLU A 511 22.74 50.92 -21.84
C GLU A 511 21.49 50.29 -22.50
N ASN A 512 20.36 50.35 -21.77
CA ASN A 512 19.23 51.20 -22.16
C ASN A 512 18.38 51.59 -20.92
N ASP A 513 17.61 52.69 -21.02
CA ASP A 513 16.83 53.26 -19.91
C ASP A 513 15.50 52.52 -19.64
N GLY A 514 15.12 52.41 -18.36
CA GLY A 514 13.83 51.84 -17.95
C GLY A 514 13.52 52.03 -16.46
N ARG A 515 12.61 52.96 -16.13
CA ARG A 515 12.15 53.19 -14.74
C ARG A 515 11.32 52.01 -14.24
N ALA A 516 11.69 51.43 -13.09
CA ALA A 516 10.89 50.49 -12.32
C ALA A 516 10.66 51.02 -10.88
N LEU A 517 9.54 50.62 -10.26
CA LEU A 517 9.12 51.11 -8.94
C LEU A 517 9.71 50.27 -7.79
N PRO A 518 9.89 50.84 -6.58
CA PRO A 518 10.37 50.11 -5.41
C PRO A 518 9.31 49.15 -4.83
N ASP A 519 9.78 48.00 -4.36
CA ASP A 519 8.99 46.90 -3.78
C ASP A 519 8.35 47.28 -2.42
N PRO A 520 7.03 47.06 -2.20
CA PRO A 520 6.36 47.38 -0.94
C PRO A 520 6.68 46.44 0.23
N VAL A 521 7.19 45.21 -0.01
CA VAL A 521 7.31 44.16 1.02
C VAL A 521 8.35 44.51 2.10
N ALA A 522 9.39 45.27 1.75
CA ALA A 522 10.46 45.65 2.67
C ALA A 522 10.03 46.55 3.85
N ARG A 523 8.83 47.16 3.81
CA ARG A 523 8.41 48.15 4.82
C ARG A 523 7.61 47.56 5.99
N ALA A 524 7.12 46.32 5.90
CA ALA A 524 6.29 45.70 6.94
C ALA A 524 7.08 45.25 8.19
N ALA A 525 8.36 44.87 8.02
CA ALA A 525 9.17 44.28 9.09
C ALA A 525 9.60 45.26 10.20
N ALA A 526 9.53 46.58 9.96
CA ALA A 526 10.04 47.60 10.88
C ALA A 526 9.00 48.13 11.90
N ALA A 527 7.71 47.77 11.75
CA ALA A 527 6.62 48.38 12.53
C ALA A 527 6.10 47.54 13.71
N VAL A 528 6.60 46.30 13.88
CA VAL A 528 6.06 45.32 14.84
C VAL A 528 6.89 45.23 16.14
N ALA A 529 8.04 45.90 16.20
CA ALA A 529 9.00 45.80 17.31
C ALA A 529 8.79 46.80 18.47
N ALA A 530 7.74 47.64 18.42
CA ALA A 530 7.41 48.60 19.47
C ALA A 530 6.03 48.27 20.07
N GLY A 531 6.03 47.67 21.27
CA GLY A 531 4.80 47.30 21.96
C GLY A 531 4.00 48.51 22.49
N GLY A 532 2.68 48.35 22.60
CA GLY A 532 1.83 49.29 23.33
C GLY A 532 2.11 49.29 24.85
N PRO A 533 1.40 50.14 25.63
CA PRO A 533 0.03 49.74 25.98
C PRO A 533 -0.97 50.91 26.09
N GLY A 534 -2.23 50.57 26.39
CA GLY A 534 -3.29 51.52 26.75
C GLY A 534 -4.37 51.65 25.68
N GLY A 535 -5.55 51.09 25.93
CA GLY A 535 -6.70 51.23 25.04
C GLY A 535 -7.50 52.52 25.29
N ILE A 536 -8.30 52.91 24.30
CA ILE A 536 -9.33 53.95 24.42
C ILE A 536 -10.59 53.42 23.73
N ASP A 537 -11.75 53.60 24.37
CA ASP A 537 -13.04 53.02 23.94
C ASP A 537 -13.59 53.60 22.64
N TRP A 538 -14.28 52.76 21.87
CA TRP A 538 -14.84 53.09 20.55
C TRP A 538 -16.28 53.61 20.63
N PHE A 539 -16.62 54.43 21.63
CA PHE A 539 -17.97 54.95 21.84
C PHE A 539 -18.01 56.38 22.44
N ALA A 540 -18.00 57.40 21.60
CA ALA A 540 -18.67 58.69 21.83
C ALA A 540 -18.78 59.49 20.53
N GLY A 541 -19.98 59.99 20.20
CA GLY A 541 -20.18 60.99 19.15
C GLY A 541 -20.39 62.39 19.74
N GLN A 542 -20.64 63.38 18.87
CA GLN A 542 -21.05 64.75 19.19
C GLN A 542 -20.01 65.66 19.88
N ALA A 543 -19.20 66.35 19.06
CA ALA A 543 -18.43 67.54 19.48
C ALA A 543 -18.23 68.55 18.32
N ALA A 544 -19.23 68.73 17.45
CA ALA A 544 -19.17 69.59 16.26
C ALA A 544 -19.97 70.90 16.41
N ALA A 545 -19.81 71.59 17.55
CA ALA A 545 -20.54 72.82 17.86
C ALA A 545 -19.80 73.70 18.89
N ARG A 546 -18.56 74.14 18.57
CA ARG A 546 -17.82 75.09 19.44
C ARG A 546 -16.69 75.89 18.77
N ALA A 547 -16.86 76.23 17.48
CA ALA A 547 -15.84 76.93 16.68
C ALA A 547 -16.26 78.31 16.14
N GLU A 548 -17.51 78.75 16.31
CA GLU A 548 -18.00 80.03 15.72
C GLU A 548 -18.12 81.21 16.71
N GLU A 549 -17.97 80.99 18.02
CA GLU A 549 -18.11 82.09 19.02
C GLU A 549 -16.82 82.90 19.26
N ALA A 550 -15.69 82.49 18.66
CA ALA A 550 -14.40 83.17 18.82
C ALA A 550 -14.23 84.42 17.92
N GLU A 551 -15.00 84.55 16.84
CA GLU A 551 -14.76 85.54 15.77
C GLU A 551 -15.80 86.69 15.74
N ARG A 552 -16.59 86.88 16.81
CA ARG A 552 -17.56 87.99 16.95
C ARG A 552 -17.19 89.04 18.00
N ALA A 553 -16.02 88.96 18.63
CA ALA A 553 -15.56 89.89 19.66
C ALA A 553 -14.70 91.08 19.15
N ALA A 554 -14.54 91.23 17.83
CA ALA A 554 -13.56 92.14 17.21
C ALA A 554 -14.15 93.27 16.34
N ALA A 555 -15.45 93.56 16.43
CA ALA A 555 -16.12 94.62 15.67
C ALA A 555 -17.14 95.37 16.54
N GLY A 556 -16.71 96.45 17.20
CA GLY A 556 -17.58 97.20 18.13
C GLY A 556 -16.87 98.28 18.96
N SER A 557 -15.98 99.08 18.34
CA SER A 557 -15.24 100.14 19.03
C SER A 557 -14.95 101.34 18.12
N THR A 558 -15.93 102.23 17.95
CA THR A 558 -15.76 103.57 17.36
C THR A 558 -16.85 104.54 17.84
N ASP A 559 -16.46 105.79 18.08
CA ASP A 559 -17.27 107.00 18.27
C ASP A 559 -18.58 106.94 19.07
N VAL A 560 -18.47 107.32 20.35
CA VAL A 560 -19.50 108.13 21.03
C VAL A 560 -18.81 109.28 21.79
N ASP A 561 -18.47 110.35 21.08
CA ASP A 561 -18.24 111.67 21.68
C ASP A 561 -18.92 112.76 20.84
N ARG A 562 -20.13 113.15 21.26
CA ARG A 562 -20.80 114.37 20.78
C ARG A 562 -21.85 114.86 21.79
N ALA A 563 -21.58 116.02 22.39
CA ALA A 563 -22.56 116.73 23.20
C ALA A 563 -23.71 117.31 22.32
N PRO A 564 -24.91 117.52 22.87
CA PRO A 564 -26.06 118.02 22.11
C PRO A 564 -26.13 119.56 22.04
N GLU A 565 -26.72 120.07 20.96
CA GLU A 565 -27.27 121.44 20.88
C GLU A 565 -28.81 121.39 20.74
N PRO A 566 -29.54 122.44 21.17
CA PRO A 566 -30.99 122.36 21.40
C PRO A 566 -31.83 122.53 20.12
N ALA A 567 -32.99 121.88 20.10
CA ALA A 567 -34.00 122.07 19.07
C ALA A 567 -34.80 123.37 19.26
N THR A 568 -35.14 124.04 18.16
CA THR A 568 -36.05 125.20 18.14
C THR A 568 -37.42 124.83 17.59
N ASN A 569 -38.42 124.76 18.48
CA ASN A 569 -39.82 125.19 18.29
C ASN A 569 -40.62 124.95 19.58
#